data_AF-A0A1W9W104-F1
#
_entry.id   AF-A0A1W9W104-F1
#
_cell.length_a   1.000
_cell.length_b   1.000
_cell.length_c   1.000
_cell.angle_alpha   90.00
_cell.angle_beta   90.00
_cell.angle_gamma   90.00
#
_symmetry.space_group_name_H-M   'P 1'
#
loop_
_entity.id
_entity.type
_entity.pdbx_description
1 polymer ?
#
loop_
_entity_poly.entity_id
_entity_poly.type
_entity_poly.pdbx_seq_one_letter_code
_entity_poly.pdbx_strand_id
1 'polypeptide(L)'
;MKNKLYQDMYKQYKKGFSLVEVGKMFGVTRQSVYSGFKRRGYKLRKKKLLPFQTFNGIKFTLRNTGYYGRTDGNRHLMHKYIWEFYNGKIPKGYDLHHINHDKTDNRIENLELYTKSEHAKKFNTRSNQYAKKTIQKTHQNDR
;
A
#
# COMPACT_ATOMS: atom_id res chain seq x y z
N MET A 1 -3.50 -38.57 7.66
CA MET A 1 -3.90 -38.29 6.26
C MET A 1 -4.16 -36.80 6.04
N LYS A 2 -3.64 -36.20 4.95
CA LYS A 2 -3.99 -34.83 4.57
C LYS A 2 -5.44 -34.79 4.07
N ASN A 3 -6.35 -34.19 4.84
CA ASN A 3 -7.77 -34.03 4.48
C ASN A 3 -7.94 -33.43 3.07
N LYS A 4 -8.70 -34.10 2.19
CA LYS A 4 -8.89 -33.77 0.76
C LYS A 4 -9.31 -32.31 0.53
N LEU A 5 -10.27 -31.82 1.33
CA LEU A 5 -10.72 -30.42 1.30
C LEU A 5 -9.56 -29.43 1.44
N TYR A 6 -8.62 -29.68 2.36
CA TYR A 6 -7.47 -28.81 2.57
C TYR A 6 -6.40 -28.94 1.49
N GLN A 7 -6.33 -30.09 0.81
CA GLN A 7 -5.46 -30.24 -0.36
C GLN A 7 -6.01 -29.39 -1.53
N ASP A 8 -7.31 -29.45 -1.77
CA ASP A 8 -7.98 -28.69 -2.84
C ASP A 8 -7.91 -27.18 -2.58
N MET A 9 -8.17 -26.74 -1.35
CA MET A 9 -7.97 -25.34 -0.94
C MET A 9 -6.52 -24.89 -1.15
N TYR A 10 -5.53 -25.74 -0.81
CA TYR A 10 -4.13 -25.41 -1.00
C TYR A 10 -3.72 -25.37 -2.48
N LYS A 11 -4.37 -26.15 -3.35
CA LYS A 11 -4.20 -26.07 -4.80
C LYS A 11 -4.64 -24.71 -5.32
N GLN A 12 -5.81 -24.20 -4.91
CA GLN A 12 -6.25 -22.85 -5.31
C GLN A 12 -5.32 -21.76 -4.74
N TYR A 13 -4.89 -21.90 -3.49
CA TYR A 13 -3.93 -20.97 -2.90
C TYR A 13 -2.63 -20.85 -3.72
N LYS A 14 -2.09 -21.99 -4.20
CA LYS A 14 -0.88 -22.03 -5.04
C LYS A 14 -1.09 -21.40 -6.42
N LYS A 15 -2.32 -21.30 -6.92
CA LYS A 15 -2.65 -20.56 -8.16
C LYS A 15 -2.65 -19.03 -7.97
N GLY A 16 -2.47 -18.53 -6.75
CA GLY A 16 -2.37 -17.10 -6.44
C GLY A 16 -3.50 -16.55 -5.59
N PHE A 17 -4.63 -17.26 -5.48
CA PHE A 17 -5.78 -16.84 -4.67
C PHE A 17 -5.40 -16.65 -3.21
N SER A 18 -5.80 -15.51 -2.63
CA SER A 18 -5.68 -15.18 -1.21
C SER A 18 -6.43 -16.18 -0.33
N LEU A 19 -6.07 -16.27 0.95
CA LEU A 19 -6.80 -17.11 1.90
C LEU A 19 -8.28 -16.70 2.03
N VAL A 20 -8.60 -15.44 1.74
CA VAL A 20 -9.98 -14.93 1.73
C VAL A 20 -10.71 -15.46 0.52
N GLU A 21 -10.14 -15.36 -0.67
CA GLU A 21 -10.73 -15.88 -1.91
C GLU A 21 -10.90 -17.39 -1.84
N VAL A 22 -9.89 -18.11 -1.36
CA VAL A 22 -9.99 -19.55 -1.11
C VAL A 22 -11.10 -19.86 -0.11
N GLY A 23 -11.22 -19.09 0.98
CA GLY A 23 -12.31 -19.28 1.93
C GLY A 23 -13.69 -19.14 1.26
N LYS A 24 -13.89 -18.06 0.50
CA LYS A 24 -15.13 -17.81 -0.24
C LYS A 24 -15.46 -18.94 -1.22
N MET A 25 -14.47 -19.44 -1.97
CA MET A 25 -14.66 -20.53 -2.94
C MET A 25 -15.16 -21.84 -2.31
N PHE A 26 -14.77 -22.12 -1.07
CA PHE A 26 -15.10 -23.37 -0.37
C PHE A 26 -16.12 -23.18 0.75
N GLY A 27 -16.78 -22.01 0.81
CA GLY A 27 -17.82 -21.74 1.82
C GLY A 27 -17.31 -21.68 3.26
N VAL A 28 -16.04 -21.33 3.48
CA VAL A 28 -15.42 -21.28 4.81
C VAL A 28 -14.77 -19.93 5.08
N THR A 29 -14.58 -19.60 6.36
CA THR A 29 -13.91 -18.34 6.72
C THR A 29 -12.42 -18.37 6.37
N ARG A 30 -11.83 -17.21 6.10
CA ARG A 30 -10.37 -17.03 5.97
C ARG A 30 -9.59 -17.62 7.17
N GLN A 31 -10.15 -17.49 8.38
CA GLN A 31 -9.52 -17.98 9.62
C GLN A 31 -9.46 -19.51 9.65
N SER A 32 -10.52 -20.18 9.18
CA SER A 32 -10.56 -21.63 9.05
C SER A 32 -9.52 -22.14 8.05
N VAL A 33 -9.40 -21.48 6.89
CA VAL A 33 -8.36 -21.80 5.89
C VAL A 33 -6.97 -21.63 6.49
N TYR A 34 -6.70 -20.47 7.12
CA TYR A 34 -5.41 -20.17 7.75
C TYR A 34 -5.04 -21.23 8.80
N SER A 35 -5.92 -21.46 9.77
CA SER A 35 -5.67 -22.37 10.90
C SER A 35 -5.51 -23.80 10.42
N GLY A 36 -6.31 -24.21 9.43
CA GLY A 36 -6.21 -25.53 8.85
C GLY A 36 -4.97 -25.74 7.98
N PHE A 37 -4.47 -24.70 7.30
CA PHE A 37 -3.18 -24.74 6.61
C PHE A 37 -2.01 -24.84 7.60
N LYS A 38 -2.01 -23.99 8.63
CA LYS A 38 -0.99 -23.98 9.69
C LYS A 38 -0.88 -25.33 10.40
N ARG A 39 -2.01 -25.86 10.88
CA ARG A 39 -2.08 -27.16 11.58
C ARG A 39 -1.56 -28.33 10.74
N ARG A 40 -1.64 -28.24 9.42
CA ARG A 40 -1.23 -29.31 8.49
C ARG A 40 0.15 -29.07 7.85
N GLY A 41 0.89 -28.07 8.33
CA GLY A 41 2.24 -27.79 7.84
C GLY A 41 2.31 -27.23 6.42
N TYR A 42 1.21 -26.71 5.87
CA TYR A 42 1.24 -26.09 4.54
C TYR A 42 2.03 -24.77 4.59
N LYS A 43 2.93 -24.58 3.61
CA LYS A 43 3.72 -23.35 3.48
C LYS A 43 2.81 -22.20 3.05
N LEU A 44 2.73 -21.17 3.89
CA LEU A 44 2.04 -19.91 3.61
C LEU A 44 3.01 -18.90 2.98
N ARG A 45 2.49 -18.02 2.14
CA ARG A 45 3.19 -16.83 1.61
C ARG A 45 3.76 -16.03 2.77
N LYS A 46 5.02 -15.64 2.62
CA LYS A 46 5.71 -14.75 3.57
C LYS A 46 5.06 -13.37 3.56
N LYS A 47 5.14 -12.67 4.68
CA LYS A 47 4.71 -11.27 4.78
C LYS A 47 5.55 -10.43 3.81
N LYS A 48 4.91 -9.58 3.01
CA LYS A 48 5.61 -8.58 2.21
C LYS A 48 6.18 -7.52 3.16
N LEU A 49 7.49 -7.41 3.22
CA LEU A 49 8.16 -6.31 3.90
C LEU A 49 8.19 -5.12 2.94
N LEU A 50 7.67 -3.98 3.41
CA LEU A 50 7.69 -2.74 2.64
C LEU A 50 8.92 -1.92 3.05
N PRO A 51 9.49 -1.12 2.13
CA PRO A 51 10.53 -0.16 2.47
C PRO A 51 10.05 0.76 3.60
N PHE A 52 10.98 1.16 4.46
CA PHE A 52 10.70 2.07 5.55
C PHE A 52 11.88 3.04 5.74
N GLN A 53 11.58 4.19 6.32
CA GLN A 53 12.57 5.16 6.78
C GLN A 53 12.27 5.49 8.24
N THR A 54 13.27 6.03 8.94
CA THR A 54 13.16 6.41 10.35
C THR A 54 13.59 7.86 10.52
N PHE A 55 12.85 8.61 11.33
CA PHE A 55 13.20 9.98 11.71
C PHE A 55 12.73 10.22 13.16
N ASN A 56 13.61 10.75 14.01
CA ASN A 56 13.38 10.93 15.45
C ASN A 56 12.85 9.67 16.16
N GLY A 57 13.40 8.50 15.83
CA GLY A 57 12.96 7.22 16.40
C GLY A 57 11.61 6.70 15.88
N ILE A 58 10.91 7.45 15.03
CA ILE A 58 9.61 7.06 14.46
C ILE A 58 9.81 6.35 13.13
N LYS A 59 9.15 5.21 12.95
CA LYS A 59 9.17 4.41 11.72
C LYS A 59 8.04 4.80 10.75
N PHE A 60 8.44 5.17 9.53
CA PHE A 60 7.53 5.47 8.43
C PHE A 60 7.68 4.39 7.35
N THR A 61 6.56 3.81 6.92
CA THR A 61 6.55 2.73 5.91
C THR A 61 5.98 3.26 4.59
N LEU A 62 6.57 2.85 3.46
CA LEU A 62 6.14 3.26 2.13
C LEU A 62 4.72 2.75 1.84
N ARG A 63 3.83 3.66 1.47
CA ARG A 63 2.44 3.37 1.12
C ARG A 63 2.29 3.21 -0.39
N ASN A 64 1.16 2.63 -0.80
CA ASN A 64 0.79 2.53 -2.22
C ASN A 64 0.59 3.90 -2.90
N THR A 65 0.49 4.99 -2.14
CA THR A 65 0.44 6.37 -2.64
C THR A 65 1.80 6.91 -3.08
N GLY A 66 2.88 6.16 -2.84
CA GLY A 66 4.27 6.59 -3.06
C GLY A 66 4.88 7.36 -1.89
N TYR A 67 4.09 7.72 -0.88
CA TYR A 67 4.57 8.45 0.29
C TYR A 67 4.89 7.52 1.46
N TYR A 68 5.91 7.87 2.24
CA TYR A 68 6.13 7.29 3.55
C TYR A 68 5.12 7.84 4.56
N GLY A 69 4.48 6.95 5.31
CA GLY A 69 3.60 7.35 6.39
C GLY A 69 3.88 6.57 7.66
N ARG A 70 3.62 7.20 8.80
CA ARG A 70 3.78 6.58 10.12
C ARG A 70 3.02 5.24 10.18
N THR A 71 3.62 4.33 10.93
CA THR A 71 3.13 2.96 11.13
C THR A 71 2.35 2.83 12.46
N ASP A 72 2.35 3.88 13.28
CA ASP A 72 1.53 3.97 14.49
C ASP A 72 0.14 4.55 14.21
N GLY A 73 -0.66 4.74 15.26
CA GLY A 73 -2.04 5.22 15.16
C GLY A 73 -2.21 6.58 14.49
N ASN A 74 -1.15 7.40 14.40
CA ASN A 74 -1.21 8.68 13.71
C ASN A 74 -0.74 8.49 12.27
N ARG A 75 -1.64 8.48 11.28
CA ARG A 75 -1.30 8.20 9.87
C ARG A 75 -0.51 9.32 9.16
N HIS A 76 0.15 10.21 9.91
CA HIS A 76 0.95 11.34 9.45
C HIS A 76 1.99 10.94 8.38
N LEU A 77 2.18 11.77 7.35
CA LEU A 77 3.12 11.53 6.26
C LEU A 77 4.52 12.06 6.61
N MET A 78 5.56 11.31 6.27
CA MET A 78 6.94 11.62 6.69
C MET A 78 7.41 13.02 6.27
N HIS A 79 7.18 13.42 5.03
CA HIS A 79 7.55 14.75 4.55
C HIS A 79 6.91 15.89 5.35
N LYS A 80 5.63 15.75 5.73
CA LYS A 80 4.95 16.76 6.56
C LYS A 80 5.54 16.78 7.96
N TYR A 81 5.81 15.60 8.54
CA TYR A 81 6.40 15.49 9.86
C TYR A 81 7.78 16.14 9.93
N ILE A 82 8.64 15.87 8.93
CA ILE A 82 9.98 16.47 8.84
C ILE A 82 9.88 17.98 8.65
N TRP A 83 9.02 18.46 7.77
CA TRP A 83 8.79 19.89 7.60
C TRP A 83 8.34 20.55 8.90
N GLU A 84 7.35 19.98 9.57
CA GLU A 84 6.82 20.54 10.81
C GLU A 84 7.82 20.54 11.96
N PHE A 85 8.76 19.59 11.96
CA PHE A 85 9.85 19.56 12.93
C PHE A 85 10.83 20.72 12.76
N TYR A 86 11.21 21.08 11.52
CA TYR A 86 12.18 22.14 11.25
C TYR A 86 11.55 23.54 11.14
N ASN A 87 10.39 23.64 10.49
CA ASN A 87 9.76 24.91 10.10
C ASN A 87 8.47 25.22 10.86
N GLY A 88 8.02 24.31 11.72
CA GLY A 88 6.74 24.42 12.41
C GLY A 88 5.54 24.06 11.53
N LYS A 89 4.35 24.26 12.10
CA LYS A 89 3.08 23.77 11.52
C LYS A 89 2.86 24.27 10.09
N ILE A 90 2.46 23.37 9.19
CA ILE A 90 2.07 23.74 7.83
C ILE A 90 0.80 24.63 7.87
N PRO A 91 0.84 25.86 7.34
CA PRO A 91 -0.32 26.74 7.34
C PRO A 91 -1.49 26.19 6.51
N LYS A 92 -2.72 26.55 6.89
CA LYS A 92 -3.92 26.14 6.16
C LYS A 92 -3.87 26.71 4.73
N GLY A 93 -4.17 25.88 3.75
CA GLY A 93 -4.18 26.29 2.34
C GLY A 93 -2.85 26.11 1.61
N TYR A 94 -1.85 25.54 2.28
CA TYR A 94 -0.56 25.19 1.69
C TYR A 94 -0.40 23.67 1.53
N ASP A 95 0.35 23.29 0.51
CA ASP A 95 0.76 21.92 0.22
C ASP A 95 2.29 21.84 0.13
N LEU A 96 2.81 20.71 0.60
CA LEU A 96 4.24 20.42 0.52
C LEU A 96 4.55 19.71 -0.80
N HIS A 97 5.61 20.11 -1.46
CA HIS A 97 6.09 19.55 -2.71
C HIS A 97 7.52 19.01 -2.55
N HIS A 98 7.82 17.91 -3.24
CA HIS A 98 9.17 17.36 -3.37
C HIS A 98 9.82 17.98 -4.60
N ILE A 99 10.88 18.78 -4.42
CA ILE A 99 11.53 19.54 -5.51
C ILE A 99 11.97 18.63 -6.64
N ASN A 100 12.56 17.47 -6.31
CA ASN A 100 12.98 16.46 -7.29
C ASN A 100 11.87 15.55 -7.81
N HIS A 101 10.61 15.78 -7.42
CA HIS A 101 9.44 14.94 -7.71
C HIS A 101 9.51 13.48 -7.19
N ASP A 102 10.53 13.14 -6.42
CA ASP A 102 10.66 11.85 -5.75
C ASP A 102 10.06 11.92 -4.34
N LYS A 103 8.86 11.33 -4.20
CA LYS A 103 8.12 11.22 -2.93
C LYS A 103 8.84 10.41 -1.85
N THR A 104 9.92 9.72 -2.21
CA THR A 104 10.73 8.90 -1.30
C THR A 104 11.91 9.67 -0.70
N ASP A 105 12.30 10.80 -1.29
CA ASP A 105 13.37 11.66 -0.79
C ASP A 105 12.80 12.73 0.16
N ASN A 106 12.76 12.44 1.45
CA ASN A 106 12.15 13.31 2.47
C ASN A 106 13.17 14.23 3.19
N ARG A 107 14.36 14.46 2.61
CA ARG A 107 15.33 15.41 3.18
C ARG A 107 14.75 16.82 3.15
N ILE A 108 15.01 17.62 4.18
CA ILE A 108 14.35 18.94 4.36
C ILE A 108 14.66 19.89 3.18
N GLU A 109 15.88 19.83 2.64
CA GLU A 109 16.30 20.61 1.47
C GLU A 109 15.58 20.22 0.16
N ASN A 110 14.92 19.07 0.13
CA ASN A 110 14.12 18.61 -1.02
C ASN A 110 12.62 18.94 -0.87
N LEU A 111 12.22 19.62 0.21
CA LEU A 111 10.84 19.94 0.51
C LEU A 111 10.60 21.44 0.35
N GLU A 112 9.50 21.79 -0.32
CA GLU A 112 9.12 23.17 -0.56
C GLU A 112 7.62 23.36 -0.35
N LEU A 113 7.24 24.49 0.24
CA LEU A 113 5.86 24.80 0.55
C LEU A 113 5.26 25.69 -0.55
N TYR A 114 4.09 25.31 -1.04
CA TYR A 114 3.34 26.07 -2.04
C TYR A 114 1.94 26.36 -1.53
N THR A 115 1.33 27.46 -1.94
CA THR A 115 -0.12 27.57 -1.82
C THR A 115 -0.78 26.53 -2.71
N LYS A 116 -1.98 26.07 -2.34
CA LYS A 116 -2.78 25.14 -3.16
C LYS A 116 -2.96 25.63 -4.60
N SER A 117 -3.14 26.93 -4.78
CA SER A 117 -3.32 27.56 -6.10
C SER A 117 -2.05 27.46 -6.95
N GLU A 118 -0.89 27.78 -6.37
CA GLU A 118 0.39 27.68 -7.08
C GLU A 118 0.75 26.24 -7.39
N HIS A 119 0.56 25.33 -6.43
CA HIS A 119 0.82 23.90 -6.62
C HIS A 119 -0.02 23.34 -7.77
N ALA A 120 -1.31 23.65 -7.80
CA ALA A 120 -2.20 23.25 -8.89
C ALA A 120 -1.79 23.87 -10.23
N LYS A 121 -1.36 25.14 -10.28
CA LYS A 121 -0.91 25.75 -11.54
C LYS A 121 0.39 25.14 -12.05
N LYS A 122 1.34 24.86 -11.17
CA LYS A 122 2.71 24.44 -11.51
C LYS A 122 2.83 22.93 -11.76
N PHE A 123 2.05 22.11 -11.04
CA PHE A 123 2.23 20.66 -11.01
C PHE A 123 0.98 19.86 -11.40
N ASN A 124 -0.08 20.50 -11.92
CA ASN A 124 -1.22 19.77 -12.47
C ASN A 124 -0.79 19.03 -13.74
N THR A 125 -0.54 17.74 -13.58
CA THR A 125 -0.48 16.79 -14.68
C THR A 125 -1.83 16.80 -15.37
N ARG A 126 -1.90 17.30 -16.62
CA ARG A 126 -3.08 17.31 -17.51
C ARG A 126 -3.64 15.91 -17.86
N SER A 127 -3.51 14.93 -16.98
CA SER A 127 -4.06 13.59 -17.12
C SER A 127 -5.49 13.61 -16.55
N ASN A 128 -6.46 13.83 -17.43
CA ASN A 128 -7.87 13.68 -17.07
C ASN A 128 -8.11 12.23 -16.62
N GLN A 129 -8.31 12.02 -15.31
CA GLN A 129 -8.53 10.69 -14.71
C GLN A 129 -9.82 10.01 -15.21
N TYR A 130 -10.67 10.74 -15.92
CA TYR A 130 -11.94 10.30 -16.50
C TYR A 130 -11.83 9.58 -17.85
N ALA A 131 -10.65 9.55 -18.49
CA ALA A 131 -10.42 8.70 -19.66
C ALA A 131 -10.27 7.23 -19.21
N LYS A 132 -11.40 6.51 -19.07
CA LYS A 132 -11.43 5.07 -18.75
C LYS A 132 -10.54 4.29 -19.73
N LYS A 133 -9.40 3.75 -19.28
CA LYS A 133 -8.74 2.64 -19.97
C LYS A 133 -9.58 1.38 -19.74
N THR A 134 -10.28 0.92 -20.77
CA THR A 134 -10.93 -0.40 -20.80
C THR A 134 -9.85 -1.47 -20.62
N ILE A 135 -9.66 -1.95 -19.40
CA ILE A 135 -8.85 -3.15 -19.17
C ILE A 135 -9.77 -4.34 -19.46
N GLN A 136 -9.67 -4.91 -20.66
CA GLN A 136 -10.20 -6.23 -20.94
C GLN A 136 -9.47 -7.23 -20.04
N LYS A 137 -10.13 -7.66 -18.96
CA LYS A 137 -9.74 -8.88 -18.26
C LYS A 137 -10.16 -10.04 -19.16
N THR A 138 -9.19 -10.65 -19.81
CA THR A 138 -9.37 -11.96 -20.45
C THR A 138 -9.72 -12.98 -19.37
N HIS A 139 -11.00 -13.31 -19.27
CA HIS A 139 -11.42 -14.55 -18.64
C HIS A 139 -11.04 -15.67 -19.60
N GLN A 140 -9.99 -16.43 -19.27
CA GLN A 140 -9.80 -17.75 -19.87
C GLN A 140 -10.95 -18.63 -19.39
N ASN A 141 -11.94 -18.81 -20.27
CA ASN A 141 -12.86 -19.93 -20.22
C ASN A 141 -12.13 -21.12 -20.84
N ASP A 142 -11.66 -22.03 -19.99
CA ASP A 142 -11.29 -23.37 -20.44
C ASP A 142 -12.53 -24.26 -20.36
N ARG A 143 -12.94 -24.69 -21.57
CA ARG A 143 -13.78 -25.81 -22.01
C ARG A 143 -14.46 -26.68 -20.94
#